data_AF-A0A8T4WSD7-F1
#
_entry.id   AF-A0A8T4WSD7-F1
#
_cell.length_a   1.000
_cell.length_b   1.000
_cell.length_c   1.000
_cell.angle_alpha   90.00
_cell.angle_beta   90.00
_cell.angle_gamma   90.00
#
_symmetry.space_group_name_H-M   'P 1'
#
loop_
_entity.id
_entity.type
_entity.pdbx_description
1 polymer ?
#
loop_
_entity_poly.entity_id
_entity_poly.type
_entity_poly.pdbx_seq_one_letter_code
_entity_poly.pdbx_strand_id
1 'polypeptide(L)'
;MRLSKLVIITLFITIFLIISSYIPLVHSFENQNTVDIDPLVDLTVTFDLLKIRSLEKYDNHLNFREYIDRYSYPDFYLKVWINDELFQSPVWKNIRYIYDPDWKVTANVPDDREWVNVTVQLWDWNLGIDQKCDIGGFQDGGINRYEANLKYSLKNGHWMGDDFLEEFYFNADPSGYGRLNGCDDGSIYQQDFDVELWFDIYQNDYDHDGIPYWTETEIYGTSPTVDNRGQDDDGDGVPIEWEWKWGNSVSWDYQRFTYQKHWWYDPFTWENHSNLDPDNDGLSNYEEYLTSQWDSDPFRKDLFVEMDQMAQGPNGEITDFPEESKELLRTAFNRQNIVYHIDDGCMGGGERIPFDDSATTEEIRDIYWNYFLHQDEDNWRCGVFHYGLVIYNAARFPGFGFWGGVKPVIDSYQISALGMDKKARLPWSNRNIVYASAYMHECGHTLSIFHGNTPGCDDQNGKYPWELNWWKWLPYKSVMNYGYMYRIVDYSDGSRGKNDFDDWDRLDLTYFQTPLW
;
A
#
# COMPACT_ATOMS: atom_id res chain seq x y z
N MET A 1 -60.26 -8.14 -63.44
CA MET A 1 -59.65 -8.32 -62.09
C MET A 1 -58.80 -7.08 -61.82
N ARG A 2 -59.21 -6.00 -61.16
CA ARG A 2 -59.96 -5.79 -59.89
C ARG A 2 -59.36 -6.53 -58.69
N LEU A 3 -58.11 -6.21 -58.38
CA LEU A 3 -57.50 -6.31 -57.04
C LEU A 3 -56.17 -5.56 -57.08
N SER A 4 -56.16 -4.29 -56.65
CA SER A 4 -54.92 -3.61 -56.20
C SER A 4 -55.14 -2.20 -55.64
N LYS A 5 -56.31 -1.56 -55.83
CA LYS A 5 -56.56 -0.22 -55.25
C LYS A 5 -57.03 -0.22 -53.79
N LEU A 6 -57.49 -1.36 -53.26
CA LEU A 6 -57.99 -1.45 -51.87
C LEU A 6 -56.88 -1.73 -50.84
N VAL A 7 -55.75 -2.33 -51.24
CA VAL A 7 -54.67 -2.70 -50.30
C VAL A 7 -53.74 -1.52 -50.00
N ILE A 8 -53.59 -0.58 -50.93
CA ILE A 8 -52.70 0.58 -50.76
C ILE A 8 -53.34 1.65 -49.85
N ILE A 9 -54.67 1.76 -49.83
CA ILE A 9 -55.38 2.72 -48.96
C ILE A 9 -55.39 2.24 -47.50
N THR A 10 -55.48 0.93 -47.25
CA THR A 10 -55.45 0.39 -45.87
C THR A 10 -54.06 0.51 -45.23
N LEU A 11 -52.98 0.44 -46.02
CA LEU A 11 -51.61 0.60 -45.52
C LEU A 11 -51.29 2.06 -45.13
N PHE A 12 -51.85 3.04 -45.85
CA PHE A 12 -51.64 4.46 -45.53
C PHE A 12 -52.42 4.91 -44.28
N ILE A 13 -53.60 4.34 -44.03
CA ILE A 13 -54.40 4.69 -42.83
C ILE A 13 -53.82 4.07 -41.55
N THR A 14 -53.16 2.92 -41.64
CA THR A 14 -52.46 2.31 -40.49
C THR A 14 -51.15 3.03 -40.16
N ILE A 15 -50.42 3.55 -41.15
CA ILE A 15 -49.22 4.37 -40.89
C ILE A 15 -49.60 5.75 -40.33
N PHE A 16 -50.73 6.34 -40.73
CA PHE A 16 -51.17 7.63 -40.20
C PHE A 16 -51.73 7.56 -38.76
N LEU A 17 -52.28 6.41 -38.34
CA LEU A 17 -52.77 6.19 -36.97
C LEU A 17 -51.66 5.82 -35.97
N ILE A 18 -50.49 5.36 -36.44
CA ILE A 18 -49.31 5.13 -35.57
C ILE A 18 -48.52 6.43 -35.35
N ILE A 19 -48.68 7.44 -36.21
CA ILE A 19 -47.95 8.72 -36.10
C ILE A 19 -48.71 9.76 -35.24
N SER A 20 -49.99 9.55 -34.89
CA SER A 20 -50.78 10.52 -34.10
C SER A 20 -50.84 10.27 -32.58
N SER A 21 -49.97 9.41 -32.03
CA SER A 21 -49.89 9.16 -30.57
C SER A 21 -48.53 9.48 -29.94
N TYR A 22 -47.66 10.21 -30.64
CA TYR A 22 -46.58 10.95 -29.98
C TYR A 22 -47.13 12.31 -29.54
N ILE A 23 -47.79 12.32 -28.38
CA ILE A 23 -47.79 13.52 -27.55
C ILE A 23 -46.36 13.58 -26.99
N PRO A 24 -45.54 14.59 -27.32
CA PRO A 24 -44.36 14.82 -26.51
C PRO A 24 -44.90 15.14 -25.12
N LEU A 25 -44.63 14.23 -24.18
CA LEU A 25 -44.72 14.55 -22.77
C LEU A 25 -43.69 15.67 -22.59
N VAL A 26 -44.14 16.92 -22.74
CA VAL A 26 -43.42 18.07 -22.21
C VAL A 26 -43.50 17.84 -20.70
N HIS A 27 -42.56 17.05 -20.18
CA HIS A 27 -42.08 17.31 -18.84
C HIS A 27 -41.69 18.78 -18.89
N SER A 28 -42.48 19.61 -18.23
CA SER A 28 -41.94 20.81 -17.64
C SER A 28 -40.69 20.34 -16.92
N PHE A 29 -39.53 20.68 -17.48
CA PHE A 29 -38.33 20.83 -16.67
C PHE A 29 -38.76 21.82 -15.59
N GLU A 30 -39.13 21.31 -14.43
CA GLU A 30 -38.83 22.05 -13.22
C GLU A 30 -37.35 22.34 -13.35
N ASN A 31 -37.02 23.63 -13.51
CA ASN A 31 -35.74 24.13 -13.05
C ASN A 31 -35.68 23.72 -11.57
N GLN A 32 -35.18 22.51 -11.29
CA GLN A 32 -34.43 22.32 -10.08
C GLN A 32 -33.34 23.38 -10.18
N ASN A 33 -33.37 24.35 -9.28
CA ASN A 33 -32.21 25.19 -9.05
C ASN A 33 -31.08 24.21 -8.74
N THR A 34 -30.30 23.86 -9.75
CA THR A 34 -29.10 23.07 -9.63
C THR A 34 -28.19 23.90 -8.74
N VAL A 35 -28.09 23.47 -7.49
CA VAL A 35 -27.23 24.15 -6.51
C VAL A 35 -25.82 23.86 -6.96
N ASP A 36 -25.13 24.93 -7.31
CA ASP A 36 -23.70 24.95 -7.57
C ASP A 36 -22.97 24.47 -6.32
N ILE A 37 -22.24 23.37 -6.41
CA ILE A 37 -21.57 22.73 -5.26
C ILE A 37 -20.43 23.62 -4.75
N ASP A 38 -19.75 24.33 -5.64
CA ASP A 38 -18.75 25.34 -5.30
C ASP A 38 -19.03 26.63 -6.09
N PRO A 39 -19.66 27.64 -5.47
CA PRO A 39 -19.98 28.89 -6.14
C PRO A 39 -18.76 29.81 -6.38
N LEU A 40 -17.56 29.43 -5.91
CA LEU A 40 -16.34 30.24 -6.02
C LEU A 40 -15.51 29.89 -7.26
N VAL A 41 -15.55 28.64 -7.71
CA VAL A 41 -14.76 28.14 -8.85
C VAL A 41 -15.54 27.12 -9.68
N ASP A 42 -15.21 27.00 -10.97
CA ASP A 42 -15.66 25.87 -11.80
C ASP A 42 -14.81 24.64 -11.40
N LEU A 43 -15.45 23.52 -11.06
CA LEU A 43 -14.76 22.35 -10.53
C LEU A 43 -14.15 21.50 -11.65
N THR A 44 -12.96 21.04 -11.33
CA THR A 44 -12.16 20.10 -12.10
C THR A 44 -11.72 18.99 -11.17
N VAL A 45 -11.72 17.75 -11.67
CA VAL A 45 -11.21 16.60 -10.93
C VAL A 45 -9.92 16.15 -11.59
N THR A 46 -8.90 15.93 -10.76
CA THR A 46 -7.58 15.46 -11.14
C THR A 46 -7.37 14.04 -10.63
N PHE A 47 -6.90 13.16 -11.51
CA PHE A 47 -6.29 11.88 -11.13
C PHE A 47 -4.77 12.04 -11.21
N ASP A 48 -4.05 11.72 -10.13
CA ASP A 48 -2.60 11.79 -10.05
C ASP A 48 -2.01 10.39 -9.82
N LEU A 49 -1.15 9.94 -10.73
CA LEU A 49 -0.47 8.64 -10.61
C LEU A 49 0.82 8.81 -9.79
N LEU A 50 0.88 8.11 -8.65
CA LEU A 50 2.01 8.18 -7.74
C LEU A 50 3.02 7.07 -8.01
N LYS A 51 2.56 5.81 -8.11
CA LYS A 51 3.46 4.64 -8.24
C LYS A 51 2.82 3.51 -9.04
N ILE A 52 3.66 2.75 -9.73
CA ILE A 52 3.30 1.44 -10.31
C ILE A 52 4.39 0.45 -9.91
N ARG A 53 3.99 -0.70 -9.35
CA ARG A 53 4.91 -1.72 -8.88
C ARG A 53 4.47 -3.11 -9.34
N SER A 54 5.28 -3.73 -10.18
CA SER A 54 5.17 -5.16 -10.49
C SER A 54 5.29 -6.00 -9.22
N LEU A 55 4.37 -6.95 -9.01
CA LEU A 55 4.43 -7.91 -7.91
C LEU A 55 5.09 -9.24 -8.32
N GLU A 56 5.77 -9.24 -9.47
CA GLU A 56 6.54 -10.38 -9.97
C GLU A 56 7.56 -10.88 -8.94
N LYS A 57 7.49 -12.16 -8.62
CA LYS A 57 8.41 -12.79 -7.67
C LYS A 57 8.58 -14.28 -7.95
N TYR A 58 9.80 -14.75 -7.71
CA TYR A 58 10.12 -16.17 -7.79
C TYR A 58 9.89 -16.84 -6.44
N ASP A 59 8.74 -17.49 -6.30
CA ASP A 59 8.38 -18.29 -5.14
C ASP A 59 9.09 -19.64 -5.19
N ASN A 60 10.40 -19.60 -4.92
CA ASN A 60 11.30 -20.76 -4.79
C ASN A 60 10.68 -21.89 -3.96
N HIS A 61 9.90 -21.51 -2.97
CA HIS A 61 9.27 -22.43 -2.05
C HIS A 61 8.11 -23.21 -2.70
N LEU A 62 7.45 -22.70 -3.75
CA LEU A 62 6.46 -23.42 -4.56
C LEU A 62 7.01 -23.88 -5.92
N ASN A 63 8.25 -23.52 -6.26
CA ASN A 63 8.79 -23.63 -7.61
C ASN A 63 7.86 -22.95 -8.63
N PHE A 64 7.29 -21.82 -8.21
CA PHE A 64 6.40 -20.97 -8.97
C PHE A 64 7.08 -19.62 -9.23
N ARG A 65 6.71 -18.97 -10.33
CA ARG A 65 7.18 -17.64 -10.67
C ARG A 65 5.98 -16.85 -11.14
N GLU A 66 5.69 -15.77 -10.44
CA GLU A 66 4.86 -14.71 -11.01
C GLU A 66 5.70 -13.91 -11.98
N TYR A 67 5.18 -13.74 -13.19
CA TYR A 67 5.81 -12.91 -14.22
C TYR A 67 4.73 -12.18 -15.03
N ILE A 68 4.97 -10.93 -15.41
CA ILE A 68 4.13 -10.24 -16.40
C ILE A 68 4.66 -10.59 -17.78
N ASP A 69 5.95 -10.33 -17.97
CA ASP A 69 6.70 -10.70 -19.15
C ASP A 69 7.63 -11.87 -18.85
N ARG A 70 7.54 -12.94 -19.66
CA ARG A 70 8.32 -14.16 -19.39
C ARG A 70 9.84 -13.95 -19.52
N TYR A 71 10.27 -13.03 -20.37
CA TYR A 71 11.68 -12.87 -20.77
C TYR A 71 12.21 -11.43 -20.68
N SER A 72 11.41 -10.48 -20.23
CA SER A 72 11.70 -9.05 -20.09
C SER A 72 11.04 -8.50 -18.83
N TYR A 73 11.26 -7.21 -18.54
CA TYR A 73 10.41 -6.47 -17.62
C TYR A 73 9.21 -5.91 -18.38
N PRO A 74 8.08 -5.65 -17.68
CA PRO A 74 6.87 -5.15 -18.31
C PRO A 74 7.04 -3.77 -18.96
N ASP A 75 6.13 -3.48 -19.89
CA ASP A 75 5.98 -2.22 -20.62
C ASP A 75 4.65 -1.54 -20.24
N PHE A 76 4.59 -0.90 -19.06
CA PHE A 76 3.33 -0.37 -18.52
C PHE A 76 2.77 0.83 -19.27
N TYR A 77 1.44 0.92 -19.35
CA TYR A 77 0.71 2.17 -19.62
C TYR A 77 -0.68 2.17 -18.96
N LEU A 78 -1.18 3.36 -18.64
CA LEU A 78 -2.42 3.56 -17.91
C LEU A 78 -3.49 4.17 -18.81
N LYS A 79 -4.75 3.77 -18.61
CA LYS A 79 -5.94 4.43 -19.13
C LYS A 79 -6.83 4.85 -17.96
N VAL A 80 -7.25 6.11 -17.96
CA VAL A 80 -8.12 6.68 -16.94
C VAL A 80 -9.31 7.34 -17.63
N TRP A 81 -10.53 7.07 -17.15
CA TRP A 81 -11.75 7.71 -17.61
C TRP A 81 -12.26 8.70 -16.56
N ILE A 82 -12.18 9.98 -16.94
CA ILE A 82 -12.85 11.20 -16.47
C ILE A 82 -14.35 11.29 -16.75
N ASN A 83 -15.26 10.58 -16.07
CA ASN A 83 -16.62 10.34 -16.58
C ASN A 83 -16.59 9.67 -17.97
N ASP A 84 -16.81 10.43 -19.05
CA ASP A 84 -16.77 9.96 -20.43
C ASP A 84 -15.44 10.31 -21.15
N GLU A 85 -14.56 11.09 -20.52
CA GLU A 85 -13.29 11.54 -21.11
C GLU A 85 -12.15 10.55 -20.84
N LEU A 86 -11.55 10.00 -21.90
CA LEU A 86 -10.44 9.05 -21.81
C LEU A 86 -9.09 9.76 -21.86
N PHE A 87 -8.26 9.49 -20.86
CA PHE A 87 -6.86 9.85 -20.82
C PHE A 87 -5.96 8.61 -20.86
N GLN A 88 -4.85 8.70 -21.58
CA GLN A 88 -3.88 7.60 -21.68
C GLN A 88 -2.46 8.11 -21.45
N SER A 89 -1.70 7.38 -20.64
CA SER A 89 -0.30 7.69 -20.40
C SER A 89 0.60 7.31 -21.59
N PRO A 90 1.86 7.81 -21.61
CA PRO A 90 2.93 7.17 -22.37
C PRO A 90 3.17 5.73 -21.89
N VAL A 91 3.87 4.95 -22.71
CA VAL A 91 4.35 3.62 -22.33
C VAL A 91 5.69 3.75 -21.61
N TRP A 92 5.76 3.28 -20.37
CA TRP A 92 7.00 3.12 -19.61
C TRP A 92 7.60 1.75 -19.90
N LYS A 93 8.72 1.72 -20.63
CA LYS A 93 9.23 0.48 -21.21
C LYS A 93 10.23 -0.26 -20.35
N ASN A 94 10.09 -1.57 -20.28
CA ASN A 94 10.99 -2.54 -19.66
C ASN A 94 11.41 -2.10 -18.24
N ILE A 95 10.41 -1.82 -17.41
CA ILE A 95 10.57 -1.30 -16.06
C ILE A 95 9.55 -1.95 -15.11
N ARG A 96 10.03 -2.49 -13.99
CA ARG A 96 9.17 -3.16 -12.98
C ARG A 96 8.54 -2.20 -11.99
N TYR A 97 9.23 -1.12 -11.67
CA TYR A 97 8.85 -0.18 -10.62
C TYR A 97 8.96 1.23 -11.14
N ILE A 98 7.88 1.99 -11.06
CA ILE A 98 7.77 3.38 -11.47
C ILE A 98 7.37 4.16 -10.22
N TYR A 99 8.21 5.10 -9.82
CA TYR A 99 7.97 6.01 -8.71
C TYR A 99 7.94 7.42 -9.26
N ASP A 100 6.99 8.22 -8.78
CA ASP A 100 6.82 9.63 -9.12
C ASP A 100 6.85 9.92 -10.63
N PRO A 101 5.99 9.27 -11.46
CA PRO A 101 6.03 9.37 -12.91
C PRO A 101 5.69 10.75 -13.48
N ASP A 102 5.31 11.73 -12.65
CA ASP A 102 4.79 13.05 -13.04
C ASP A 102 3.71 12.92 -14.13
N TRP A 103 2.71 12.07 -13.85
CA TRP A 103 1.58 11.85 -14.75
C TRP A 103 0.27 12.06 -14.01
N LYS A 104 -0.39 13.17 -14.34
CA LYS A 104 -1.72 13.50 -13.88
C LYS A 104 -2.60 14.03 -14.99
N VAL A 105 -3.89 13.84 -14.84
CA VAL A 105 -4.90 14.22 -15.83
C VAL A 105 -6.04 14.91 -15.14
N THR A 106 -6.61 15.92 -15.78
CA THR A 106 -7.63 16.78 -15.17
C THR A 106 -8.77 16.99 -16.15
N ALA A 107 -10.00 16.81 -15.67
CA ALA A 107 -11.21 16.99 -16.46
C ALA A 107 -12.12 18.03 -15.80
N ASN A 108 -12.76 18.85 -16.62
CA ASN A 108 -13.86 19.70 -16.15
C ASN A 108 -15.06 18.80 -15.83
N VAL A 109 -15.72 19.05 -14.71
CA VAL A 109 -16.89 18.26 -14.29
C VAL A 109 -18.12 19.15 -14.13
N PRO A 110 -19.33 18.59 -14.09
CA PRO A 110 -20.53 19.37 -13.82
C PRO A 110 -20.71 19.62 -12.32
N ASP A 111 -20.66 20.89 -11.92
CA ASP A 111 -20.71 21.32 -10.51
C ASP A 111 -22.14 21.32 -9.94
N ASP A 112 -23.11 20.92 -10.76
CA ASP A 112 -24.48 20.65 -10.33
C ASP A 112 -24.72 19.21 -9.86
N ARG A 113 -23.67 18.37 -9.90
CA ARG A 113 -23.76 16.94 -9.57
C ARG A 113 -22.61 16.53 -8.67
N GLU A 114 -22.96 15.80 -7.62
CA GLU A 114 -21.98 15.35 -6.63
C GLU A 114 -21.01 14.29 -7.17
N TRP A 115 -21.47 13.38 -8.04
CA TRP A 115 -20.72 12.17 -8.37
C TRP A 115 -19.98 12.28 -9.70
N VAL A 116 -18.68 11.99 -9.64
CA VAL A 116 -17.78 11.84 -10.79
C VAL A 116 -17.33 10.38 -10.85
N ASN A 117 -17.57 9.73 -11.98
CA ASN A 117 -17.07 8.36 -12.18
C ASN A 117 -15.63 8.41 -12.65
N VAL A 118 -14.76 7.62 -12.01
CA VAL A 118 -13.36 7.44 -12.41
C VAL A 118 -13.12 5.96 -12.65
N THR A 119 -12.73 5.57 -13.87
CA THR A 119 -12.34 4.19 -14.17
C THR A 119 -10.86 4.13 -14.50
N VAL A 120 -10.14 3.16 -13.93
CA VAL A 120 -8.70 2.99 -14.09
C VAL A 120 -8.39 1.61 -14.67
N GLN A 121 -7.51 1.56 -15.67
CA GLN A 121 -7.01 0.32 -16.24
C GLN A 121 -5.50 0.40 -16.46
N LEU A 122 -4.77 -0.57 -15.92
CA LEU A 122 -3.34 -0.74 -16.19
C LEU A 122 -3.10 -1.85 -17.21
N TRP A 123 -2.16 -1.60 -18.11
CA TRP A 123 -1.85 -2.49 -19.22
C TRP A 123 -0.35 -2.70 -19.35
N ASP A 124 0.03 -3.91 -19.73
CA ASP A 124 1.35 -4.27 -20.24
C ASP A 124 1.29 -4.25 -21.78
N TRP A 125 2.09 -3.38 -22.38
CA TRP A 125 2.14 -3.19 -23.82
C TRP A 125 3.01 -4.26 -24.47
N ASN A 126 2.44 -4.98 -25.42
CA ASN A 126 3.15 -6.02 -26.15
C ASN A 126 2.71 -5.96 -27.62
N LEU A 127 3.65 -6.04 -28.56
CA LEU A 127 3.34 -5.77 -29.97
C LEU A 127 2.21 -6.68 -30.52
N GLY A 128 1.00 -6.10 -30.61
CA GLY A 128 -0.21 -6.77 -31.09
C GLY A 128 -0.91 -7.67 -30.08
N ILE A 129 -0.48 -7.69 -28.81
CA ILE A 129 -1.04 -8.52 -27.73
C ILE A 129 -0.91 -7.78 -26.38
N ASP A 130 -1.49 -6.57 -26.27
CA ASP A 130 -1.55 -5.88 -24.98
C ASP A 130 -2.31 -6.72 -23.96
N GLN A 131 -1.77 -6.84 -22.76
CA GLN A 131 -2.34 -7.61 -21.66
C GLN A 131 -2.77 -6.65 -20.55
N LYS A 132 -3.99 -6.81 -20.04
CA LYS A 132 -4.44 -6.03 -18.88
C LYS A 132 -3.76 -6.60 -17.64
N CYS A 133 -3.18 -5.74 -16.83
CA CYS A 133 -2.57 -6.12 -15.55
C CYS A 133 -3.64 -6.18 -14.47
N ASP A 134 -3.46 -7.07 -13.51
CA ASP A 134 -4.37 -7.16 -12.38
C ASP A 134 -4.04 -6.07 -11.34
N ILE A 135 -5.05 -5.26 -11.06
CA ILE A 135 -5.06 -4.20 -10.04
C ILE A 135 -6.38 -4.25 -9.25
N GLY A 136 -7.17 -5.31 -9.40
CA GLY A 136 -8.51 -5.43 -8.81
C GLY A 136 -8.52 -6.30 -7.57
N GLY A 137 -9.62 -6.21 -6.80
CA GLY A 137 -9.83 -7.01 -5.60
C GLY A 137 -10.88 -8.13 -5.78
N PHE A 138 -11.16 -8.87 -4.71
CA PHE A 138 -12.15 -9.97 -4.69
C PHE A 138 -13.55 -9.60 -5.21
N GLN A 139 -13.93 -8.32 -5.18
CA GLN A 139 -15.28 -7.87 -5.53
C GLN A 139 -15.55 -7.90 -7.04
N ASP A 140 -14.51 -7.95 -7.88
CA ASP A 140 -14.63 -7.86 -9.34
C ASP A 140 -14.71 -9.22 -10.05
N GLY A 141 -15.83 -9.90 -9.88
CA GLY A 141 -16.15 -11.07 -10.70
C GLY A 141 -16.45 -10.68 -12.16
N GLY A 142 -15.79 -11.33 -13.15
CA GLY A 142 -16.22 -11.31 -14.56
C GLY A 142 -15.29 -10.53 -15.51
N ILE A 143 -15.86 -9.69 -16.39
CA ILE A 143 -15.12 -8.97 -17.45
C ILE A 143 -14.28 -7.81 -16.87
N ASN A 144 -14.60 -7.38 -15.65
CA ASN A 144 -14.05 -6.19 -15.00
C ASN A 144 -13.01 -6.53 -13.92
N ARG A 145 -12.57 -7.79 -13.80
CA ARG A 145 -11.64 -8.24 -12.75
C ARG A 145 -10.35 -7.41 -12.62
N TYR A 146 -9.90 -6.79 -13.72
CA TYR A 146 -8.63 -6.09 -13.82
C TYR A 146 -8.82 -4.58 -14.09
N GLU A 147 -9.91 -3.99 -13.59
CA GLU A 147 -10.14 -2.55 -13.62
C GLU A 147 -10.70 -2.07 -12.30
N ALA A 148 -10.34 -0.84 -11.93
CA ALA A 148 -10.92 -0.17 -10.78
C ALA A 148 -11.97 0.85 -11.24
N ASN A 149 -13.12 0.85 -10.57
CA ASN A 149 -14.28 1.68 -10.82
C ASN A 149 -14.59 2.45 -9.54
N LEU A 150 -14.28 3.73 -9.58
CA LEU A 150 -14.38 4.65 -8.44
C LEU A 150 -15.47 5.68 -8.70
N LYS A 151 -16.08 6.16 -7.62
CA LYS A 151 -17.04 7.26 -7.61
C LYS A 151 -16.57 8.31 -6.64
N TYR A 152 -16.00 9.36 -7.18
CA TYR A 152 -15.55 10.53 -6.44
C TYR A 152 -16.72 11.47 -6.14
N SER A 153 -16.79 11.97 -4.90
CA SER A 153 -17.79 12.92 -4.45
C SER A 153 -17.21 14.33 -4.39
N LEU A 154 -17.79 15.25 -5.15
CA LEU A 154 -17.41 16.67 -5.12
C LEU A 154 -17.68 17.37 -3.78
N LYS A 155 -18.46 16.73 -2.90
CA LYS A 155 -18.88 17.31 -1.62
C LYS A 155 -17.89 17.06 -0.50
N ASN A 156 -17.41 15.83 -0.34
CA ASN A 156 -16.44 15.49 0.69
C ASN A 156 -15.04 15.20 0.13
N GLY A 157 -14.86 15.20 -1.19
CA GLY A 157 -13.57 15.03 -1.84
C GLY A 157 -12.98 13.64 -1.66
N HIS A 158 -13.85 12.65 -1.41
CA HIS A 158 -13.48 11.25 -1.25
C HIS A 158 -14.16 10.40 -2.31
N TRP A 159 -13.62 9.21 -2.55
CA TRP A 159 -14.19 8.23 -3.45
C TRP A 159 -14.56 6.92 -2.75
N MET A 160 -15.38 6.15 -3.44
CA MET A 160 -15.76 4.78 -3.08
C MET A 160 -15.77 3.92 -4.34
N GLY A 161 -15.82 2.61 -4.17
CA GLY A 161 -15.86 1.66 -5.29
C GLY A 161 -14.93 0.51 -5.01
N ASP A 162 -14.03 0.23 -5.97
CA ASP A 162 -13.02 -0.82 -5.85
C ASP A 162 -11.84 -0.41 -4.93
N ASP A 163 -11.72 0.89 -4.62
CA ASP A 163 -10.87 1.46 -3.57
C ASP A 163 -11.75 2.40 -2.73
N PHE A 164 -11.66 2.31 -1.40
CA PHE A 164 -12.51 3.10 -0.49
C PHE A 164 -11.96 3.21 0.92
N LEU A 165 -12.28 4.32 1.58
CA LEU A 165 -12.00 4.53 2.98
C LEU A 165 -13.08 3.90 3.88
N GLU A 166 -12.68 3.12 4.88
CA GLU A 166 -13.61 2.55 5.86
C GLU A 166 -12.92 2.31 7.21
N GLU A 167 -13.48 2.89 8.28
CA GLU A 167 -12.99 2.76 9.65
C GLU A 167 -13.16 1.31 10.17
N PHE A 168 -14.23 0.63 9.75
CA PHE A 168 -14.56 -0.68 10.29
C PHE A 168 -13.86 -1.84 9.55
N TYR A 169 -12.84 -2.40 10.20
CA TYR A 169 -11.98 -3.50 9.73
C TYR A 169 -12.68 -4.67 9.01
N PHE A 170 -13.92 -5.04 9.40
CA PHE A 170 -14.57 -6.24 8.85
C PHE A 170 -14.90 -6.13 7.35
N ASN A 171 -14.96 -4.90 6.82
CA ASN A 171 -15.18 -4.58 5.41
C ASN A 171 -14.15 -3.57 4.89
N ALA A 172 -13.07 -3.32 5.63
CA ALA A 172 -12.06 -2.34 5.21
C ALA A 172 -11.38 -2.80 3.92
N ASP A 173 -11.00 -1.84 3.10
CA ASP A 173 -10.14 -2.07 1.94
C ASP A 173 -8.78 -2.57 2.44
N PRO A 174 -8.41 -3.84 2.19
CA PRO A 174 -7.19 -4.39 2.76
C PRO A 174 -5.94 -3.69 2.21
N SER A 175 -6.00 -3.12 1.00
CA SER A 175 -4.86 -2.44 0.39
C SER A 175 -4.78 -0.96 0.74
N GLY A 176 -5.73 -0.42 1.52
CA GLY A 176 -5.77 0.98 1.97
C GLY A 176 -6.26 1.95 0.89
N TYR A 177 -6.42 3.21 1.26
CA TYR A 177 -7.04 4.23 0.42
C TYR A 177 -6.02 4.88 -0.55
N GLY A 178 -6.36 4.94 -1.83
CA GLY A 178 -5.45 5.45 -2.88
C GLY A 178 -4.40 4.43 -3.33
N ARG A 179 -4.66 3.15 -3.07
CA ARG A 179 -3.75 2.04 -3.40
C ARG A 179 -4.55 0.82 -3.84
N LEU A 180 -4.30 0.40 -5.07
CA LEU A 180 -4.82 -0.84 -5.64
C LEU A 180 -3.76 -1.93 -5.63
N ASN A 181 -4.15 -3.16 -5.33
CA ASN A 181 -3.24 -4.30 -5.29
C ASN A 181 -3.86 -5.55 -5.92
N GLY A 182 -3.30 -6.02 -7.04
CA GLY A 182 -3.80 -7.21 -7.74
C GLY A 182 -3.81 -8.50 -6.91
N CYS A 183 -3.05 -8.56 -5.80
CA CYS A 183 -3.10 -9.69 -4.89
C CYS A 183 -4.32 -9.69 -3.94
N ASP A 184 -5.13 -8.64 -3.93
CA ASP A 184 -6.28 -8.49 -3.03
C ASP A 184 -7.35 -9.54 -3.26
N ASP A 185 -7.37 -10.21 -4.42
CA ASP A 185 -8.27 -11.31 -4.72
C ASP A 185 -7.72 -12.70 -4.33
N GLY A 186 -6.62 -12.74 -3.57
CA GLY A 186 -5.96 -13.95 -3.12
C GLY A 186 -5.15 -14.67 -4.20
N SER A 187 -4.87 -14.03 -5.33
CA SER A 187 -4.01 -14.52 -6.42
C SER A 187 -2.54 -14.67 -6.02
N ILE A 188 -2.10 -14.25 -4.83
CA ILE A 188 -0.70 -14.21 -4.36
C ILE A 188 0.18 -15.30 -5.00
N TYR A 189 -0.13 -16.60 -4.87
CA TYR A 189 0.71 -17.69 -5.39
C TYR A 189 0.24 -18.28 -6.74
N GLN A 190 -0.38 -17.46 -7.57
CA GLN A 190 -1.00 -17.81 -8.84
C GLN A 190 -0.51 -16.87 -9.94
N GLN A 191 -0.69 -17.28 -11.19
CA GLN A 191 -0.36 -16.45 -12.34
C GLN A 191 -1.52 -15.56 -12.71
N ASP A 192 -1.46 -14.27 -12.35
CA ASP A 192 -2.57 -13.32 -12.58
C ASP A 192 -2.16 -11.95 -13.12
N PHE A 193 -0.85 -11.71 -13.34
CA PHE A 193 -0.33 -10.41 -13.76
C PHE A 193 -0.51 -9.34 -12.68
N ASP A 194 -0.25 -9.72 -11.43
CA ASP A 194 -0.46 -8.88 -10.25
C ASP A 194 0.43 -7.64 -10.28
N VAL A 195 -0.21 -6.49 -10.14
CA VAL A 195 0.44 -5.18 -10.06
C VAL A 195 -0.20 -4.36 -8.94
N GLU A 196 0.63 -3.53 -8.34
CA GLU A 196 0.24 -2.54 -7.37
C GLU A 196 0.28 -1.14 -8.01
N LEU A 197 -0.76 -0.33 -7.78
CA LEU A 197 -0.90 1.03 -8.31
C LEU A 197 -1.28 1.99 -7.19
N TRP A 198 -0.54 3.08 -7.06
CA TRP A 198 -0.81 4.13 -6.08
C TRP A 198 -1.23 5.41 -6.79
N PHE A 199 -2.25 6.08 -6.28
CA PHE A 199 -2.85 7.25 -6.91
C PHE A 199 -3.52 8.16 -5.89
N ASP A 200 -3.83 9.38 -6.32
CA ASP A 200 -4.72 10.29 -5.61
C ASP A 200 -5.78 10.83 -6.58
N ILE A 201 -6.95 11.17 -6.04
CA ILE A 201 -8.01 11.86 -6.77
C ILE A 201 -8.42 13.08 -5.95
N TYR A 202 -8.25 14.26 -6.52
CA TYR A 202 -8.58 15.50 -5.84
C TYR A 202 -9.27 16.47 -6.80
N GLN A 203 -9.88 17.50 -6.25
CA GLN A 203 -10.48 18.58 -7.02
C GLN A 203 -9.75 19.90 -6.76
N ASN A 204 -9.88 20.86 -7.66
CA ASN A 204 -9.47 22.22 -7.33
C ASN A 204 -10.39 22.81 -6.25
N ASP A 205 -9.78 23.62 -5.41
CA ASP A 205 -10.37 24.36 -4.31
C ASP A 205 -9.88 25.82 -4.37
N TYR A 206 -10.62 26.74 -3.72
CA TYR A 206 -10.39 28.18 -3.90
C TYR A 206 -9.17 28.69 -3.11
N ASP A 207 -8.96 28.20 -1.90
CA ASP A 207 -7.90 28.62 -0.96
C ASP A 207 -6.72 27.65 -0.83
N HIS A 208 -6.80 26.48 -1.47
CA HIS A 208 -5.69 25.53 -1.63
C HIS A 208 -5.30 24.81 -0.34
N ASP A 209 -6.26 24.54 0.54
CA ASP A 209 -6.09 23.66 1.71
C ASP A 209 -6.49 22.20 1.44
N GLY A 210 -7.19 21.94 0.33
CA GLY A 210 -7.61 20.60 -0.12
C GLY A 210 -9.00 20.19 0.38
N ILE A 211 -9.65 20.97 1.25
CA ILE A 211 -10.97 20.65 1.80
C ILE A 211 -12.05 21.22 0.86
N PRO A 212 -13.03 20.41 0.40
CA PRO A 212 -14.06 20.91 -0.49
C PRO A 212 -14.95 21.99 0.15
N TYR A 213 -15.33 23.00 -0.64
CA TYR A 213 -16.28 24.07 -0.26
C TYR A 213 -17.50 23.55 0.52
N TRP A 214 -18.11 22.46 0.04
CA TRP A 214 -19.30 21.89 0.69
C TRP A 214 -19.00 21.35 2.09
N THR A 215 -17.86 20.70 2.29
CA THR A 215 -17.44 20.18 3.59
C THR A 215 -17.23 21.32 4.56
N GLU A 216 -16.49 22.33 4.12
CA GLU A 216 -16.23 23.52 4.93
C GLU A 216 -17.52 24.24 5.34
N THR A 217 -18.46 24.44 4.43
CA THR A 217 -19.66 25.24 4.70
C THR A 217 -20.78 24.46 5.40
N GLU A 218 -20.94 23.18 5.11
CA GLU A 218 -22.08 22.38 5.59
C GLU A 218 -21.71 21.43 6.73
N ILE A 219 -20.44 21.06 6.89
CA ILE A 219 -19.96 20.15 7.95
C ILE A 219 -19.14 20.91 8.98
N TYR A 220 -18.02 21.50 8.58
CA TYR A 220 -17.06 22.10 9.52
C TYR A 220 -17.44 23.51 9.97
N GLY A 221 -18.18 24.26 9.16
CA GLY A 221 -18.46 25.66 9.41
C GLY A 221 -17.23 26.58 9.26
N THR A 222 -16.20 26.12 8.54
CA THR A 222 -15.03 26.92 8.15
C THR A 222 -15.35 27.80 6.94
N SER A 223 -14.35 28.54 6.45
CA SER A 223 -14.52 29.52 5.39
C SER A 223 -13.72 29.09 4.16
N PRO A 224 -14.37 28.81 3.01
CA PRO A 224 -13.74 28.40 1.74
C PRO A 224 -12.88 29.43 1.02
N THR A 225 -12.38 30.41 1.75
CA THR A 225 -11.52 31.49 1.27
C THR A 225 -10.31 31.69 2.19
N VAL A 226 -10.10 30.78 3.12
CA VAL A 226 -9.11 30.85 4.18
C VAL A 226 -8.50 29.45 4.35
N ASP A 227 -7.27 29.31 3.85
CA ASP A 227 -6.45 28.11 4.03
C ASP A 227 -6.36 27.71 5.52
N ASN A 228 -7.03 26.60 5.87
CA ASN A 228 -7.12 26.09 7.22
C ASN A 228 -6.02 25.09 7.60
N ARG A 229 -5.05 24.80 6.71
CA ARG A 229 -4.04 23.76 6.97
C ARG A 229 -3.25 23.97 8.26
N GLY A 230 -3.00 22.87 8.95
CA GLY A 230 -2.24 22.81 10.19
C GLY A 230 -3.00 23.36 11.41
N GLN A 231 -4.29 23.67 11.29
CA GLN A 231 -5.13 23.99 12.44
C GLN A 231 -5.51 22.71 13.18
N ASP A 232 -5.43 22.78 14.50
CA ASP A 232 -5.75 21.73 15.48
C ASP A 232 -6.52 22.45 16.59
N ASP A 233 -7.81 22.69 16.34
CA ASP A 233 -8.62 23.59 17.15
C ASP A 233 -9.08 22.95 18.47
N ASP A 234 -9.14 21.63 18.53
CA ASP A 234 -9.45 20.86 19.73
C ASP A 234 -8.22 20.39 20.53
N GLY A 235 -7.02 20.46 19.94
CA GLY A 235 -5.74 20.24 20.59
C GLY A 235 -5.43 18.78 20.85
N ASP A 236 -5.90 17.86 20.01
CA ASP A 236 -5.60 16.43 20.11
C ASP A 236 -4.32 15.98 19.38
N GLY A 237 -3.68 16.91 18.66
CA GLY A 237 -2.37 16.75 18.06
C GLY A 237 -2.38 16.38 16.58
N VAL A 238 -3.55 16.26 15.96
CA VAL A 238 -3.71 15.99 14.52
C VAL A 238 -4.43 17.17 13.87
N PRO A 239 -4.02 17.63 12.67
CA PRO A 239 -4.63 18.81 12.05
C PRO A 239 -5.84 18.47 11.17
N ILE A 240 -6.66 19.50 10.95
CA ILE A 240 -7.92 19.45 10.20
C ILE A 240 -7.82 18.78 8.82
N GLU A 241 -6.73 18.98 8.06
CA GLU A 241 -6.58 18.35 6.75
C GLU A 241 -6.35 16.83 6.84
N TRP A 242 -5.72 16.35 7.91
CA TRP A 242 -5.50 14.92 8.14
C TRP A 242 -6.81 14.27 8.59
N GLU A 243 -7.52 14.90 9.54
CA GLU A 243 -8.83 14.43 9.98
C GLU A 243 -9.85 14.46 8.84
N TRP A 244 -9.79 15.46 7.96
CA TRP A 244 -10.59 15.44 6.75
C TRP A 244 -10.25 14.24 5.87
N LYS A 245 -8.97 13.97 5.61
CA LYS A 245 -8.56 12.85 4.73
C LYS A 245 -8.90 11.46 5.29
N TRP A 246 -8.86 11.29 6.61
CA TRP A 246 -8.98 9.96 7.23
C TRP A 246 -10.22 9.80 8.12
N GLY A 247 -10.96 10.87 8.37
CA GLY A 247 -12.08 10.94 9.29
C GLY A 247 -13.46 10.80 8.69
N ASN A 248 -13.57 10.54 7.37
CA ASN A 248 -14.86 10.47 6.72
C ASN A 248 -14.90 9.55 5.50
N SER A 249 -16.03 8.87 5.30
CA SER A 249 -16.24 8.05 4.10
C SER A 249 -17.65 8.13 3.55
N VAL A 250 -17.84 7.49 2.41
CA VAL A 250 -19.13 7.31 1.76
C VAL A 250 -19.43 5.83 1.59
N SER A 251 -20.61 5.40 2.00
CA SER A 251 -21.11 4.06 1.69
C SER A 251 -22.52 4.08 1.11
N TRP A 252 -22.86 3.02 0.38
CA TRP A 252 -24.19 2.84 -0.20
C TRP A 252 -25.14 2.15 0.79
N ASP A 253 -26.19 2.85 1.23
CA ASP A 253 -27.26 2.24 2.02
C ASP A 253 -28.24 1.48 1.11
N TYR A 254 -28.16 0.15 1.12
CA TYR A 254 -29.03 -0.73 0.36
C TYR A 254 -30.50 -0.72 0.80
N GLN A 255 -30.81 -0.29 2.03
CA GLN A 255 -32.19 -0.19 2.52
C GLN A 255 -32.86 1.10 2.02
N ARG A 256 -32.10 2.20 1.99
CA ARG A 256 -32.59 3.52 1.58
C ARG A 256 -32.31 3.84 0.12
N PHE A 257 -31.49 3.03 -0.56
CA PHE A 257 -31.01 3.25 -1.93
C PHE A 257 -30.42 4.65 -2.10
N THR A 258 -29.55 5.04 -1.17
CA THR A 258 -28.93 6.36 -1.12
C THR A 258 -27.52 6.26 -0.57
N TYR A 259 -26.65 7.19 -0.95
CA TYR A 259 -25.32 7.32 -0.36
C TYR A 259 -25.42 7.94 1.03
N GLN A 260 -24.68 7.39 1.98
CA GLN A 260 -24.51 7.92 3.33
C GLN A 260 -23.08 8.37 3.50
N LYS A 261 -22.92 9.59 4.02
CA LYS A 261 -21.64 10.11 4.48
C LYS A 261 -21.51 9.81 5.96
N HIS A 262 -20.35 9.33 6.35
CA HIS A 262 -19.98 9.07 7.73
C HIS A 262 -18.81 9.97 8.08
N TRP A 263 -18.83 10.53 9.29
CA TRP A 263 -17.78 11.36 9.86
C TRP A 263 -17.51 10.83 11.25
N TRP A 264 -16.26 10.52 11.56
CA TRP A 264 -15.84 9.94 12.84
C TRP A 264 -14.64 10.63 13.47
N TYR A 265 -13.89 11.45 12.72
CA TYR A 265 -13.03 12.49 13.27
C TYR A 265 -13.65 13.86 12.97
N ASP A 266 -13.61 14.76 13.93
CA ASP A 266 -14.19 16.10 13.84
C ASP A 266 -13.18 17.11 14.38
N PRO A 267 -12.64 18.02 13.54
CA PRO A 267 -11.53 18.92 13.88
C PRO A 267 -11.81 19.95 14.99
N PHE A 268 -13.01 19.90 15.57
CA PHE A 268 -13.45 20.75 16.68
C PHE A 268 -13.88 19.94 17.91
N THR A 269 -13.71 18.62 17.88
CA THR A 269 -14.10 17.70 18.93
C THR A 269 -12.93 16.78 19.26
N TRP A 270 -12.26 17.05 20.38
CA TRP A 270 -11.12 16.25 20.83
C TRP A 270 -11.34 14.73 20.71
N GLU A 271 -10.47 14.08 19.94
CA GLU A 271 -10.36 12.64 19.82
C GLU A 271 -9.06 12.13 20.48
N ASN A 272 -8.97 10.82 20.75
CA ASN A 272 -7.78 10.24 21.38
C ASN A 272 -6.78 9.72 20.33
N HIS A 273 -6.42 10.53 19.34
CA HIS A 273 -5.56 10.12 18.23
C HIS A 273 -4.23 9.48 18.67
N SER A 274 -3.67 9.88 19.81
CA SER A 274 -2.45 9.28 20.35
C SER A 274 -2.58 7.84 20.87
N ASN A 275 -3.79 7.26 20.90
CA ASN A 275 -4.00 5.85 21.30
C ASN A 275 -4.95 5.10 20.35
N LEU A 276 -5.40 5.73 19.27
CA LEU A 276 -6.23 5.07 18.26
C LEU A 276 -5.28 4.45 17.23
N ASP A 277 -5.35 3.13 17.08
CA ASP A 277 -4.60 2.32 16.10
C ASP A 277 -5.65 1.39 15.44
N PRO A 278 -6.35 1.87 14.39
CA PRO A 278 -7.49 1.17 13.82
C PRO A 278 -7.15 -0.15 13.11
N ASP A 279 -5.96 -0.25 12.51
CA ASP A 279 -5.49 -1.38 11.73
C ASP A 279 -4.57 -2.35 12.50
N ASN A 280 -4.19 -1.95 13.72
CA ASN A 280 -3.42 -2.71 14.70
C ASN A 280 -2.04 -3.09 14.16
N ASP A 281 -1.36 -2.13 13.55
CA ASP A 281 0.04 -2.26 13.12
C ASP A 281 1.05 -1.73 14.15
N GLY A 282 0.55 -1.07 15.21
CA GLY A 282 1.35 -0.47 16.27
C GLY A 282 1.51 1.05 16.12
N LEU A 283 0.96 1.67 15.09
CA LEU A 283 1.01 3.11 14.87
C LEU A 283 -0.32 3.73 15.29
N SER A 284 -0.24 4.68 16.22
CA SER A 284 -1.39 5.51 16.53
C SER A 284 -1.70 6.48 15.39
N ASN A 285 -2.93 6.97 15.28
CA ASN A 285 -3.31 8.01 14.32
C ASN A 285 -2.38 9.24 14.39
N TYR A 286 -1.89 9.57 15.58
CA TYR A 286 -0.90 10.64 15.74
C TYR A 286 0.44 10.28 15.05
N GLU A 287 0.90 9.05 15.19
CA GLU A 287 2.12 8.57 14.54
C GLU A 287 1.92 8.44 13.02
N GLU A 288 0.76 7.96 12.57
CA GLU A 288 0.31 7.97 11.17
C GLU A 288 0.31 9.37 10.56
N TYR A 289 -0.08 10.38 11.34
CA TYR A 289 0.06 11.78 10.93
C TYR A 289 1.53 12.19 10.77
N LEU A 290 2.40 11.84 11.71
CA LEU A 290 3.84 12.15 11.62
C LEU A 290 4.52 11.47 10.42
N THR A 291 4.02 10.30 10.01
CA THR A 291 4.53 9.51 8.88
C THR A 291 3.78 9.75 7.57
N SER A 292 2.68 10.53 7.57
CA SER A 292 1.78 10.72 6.41
C SER A 292 2.47 11.17 5.12
N GLN A 293 3.55 11.94 5.21
CA GLN A 293 4.37 12.36 4.05
C GLN A 293 5.10 11.20 3.35
N TRP A 294 5.09 10.00 3.94
CA TRP A 294 5.63 8.76 3.40
C TRP A 294 4.54 7.73 3.08
N ASP A 295 3.32 8.22 2.84
CA ASP A 295 2.17 7.43 2.39
C ASP A 295 1.59 6.47 3.45
N SER A 296 1.73 6.84 4.73
CA SER A 296 1.07 6.17 5.87
C SER A 296 -0.45 6.25 5.76
N ASP A 297 -1.13 5.16 6.12
CA ASP A 297 -2.58 5.01 6.10
C ASP A 297 -3.08 4.38 7.41
N PRO A 298 -3.87 5.09 8.24
CA PRO A 298 -4.34 4.60 9.54
C PRO A 298 -5.29 3.40 9.48
N PHE A 299 -5.69 2.95 8.28
CA PHE A 299 -6.58 1.80 8.09
C PHE A 299 -5.92 0.63 7.34
N ARG A 300 -4.63 0.74 7.00
CA ARG A 300 -3.85 -0.31 6.35
C ARG A 300 -2.48 -0.44 7.00
N LYS A 301 -2.13 -1.68 7.29
CA LYS A 301 -0.87 -2.05 7.92
C LYS A 301 0.34 -1.46 7.19
N ASP A 302 1.03 -0.59 7.89
CA ASP A 302 2.31 -0.02 7.52
C ASP A 302 3.42 -0.63 8.41
N LEU A 303 4.62 -0.77 7.84
CA LEU A 303 5.78 -1.26 8.59
C LEU A 303 6.99 -0.39 8.26
N PHE A 304 7.31 0.53 9.16
CA PHE A 304 8.44 1.45 9.02
C PHE A 304 9.73 0.86 9.55
N VAL A 305 10.76 0.87 8.71
CA VAL A 305 12.09 0.38 9.05
C VAL A 305 13.12 1.45 8.73
N GLU A 306 13.88 1.87 9.73
CA GLU A 306 15.08 2.67 9.52
C GLU A 306 16.27 1.75 9.26
N MET A 307 16.93 1.93 8.12
CA MET A 307 18.06 1.13 7.70
C MET A 307 19.37 1.92 7.73
N ASP A 308 20.08 1.79 8.85
CA ASP A 308 21.44 2.30 8.98
C ASP A 308 22.45 1.35 8.37
N GLN A 309 23.50 1.92 7.78
CA GLN A 309 24.54 1.15 7.11
C GLN A 309 25.91 1.66 7.51
N MET A 310 26.84 0.76 7.81
CA MET A 310 28.24 1.16 7.98
C MET A 310 28.78 1.85 6.73
N ALA A 311 29.64 2.82 6.93
CA ALA A 311 30.42 3.46 5.89
C ALA A 311 31.45 2.47 5.32
N GLN A 312 31.93 2.77 4.11
CA GLN A 312 32.97 1.96 3.48
C GLN A 312 34.23 1.89 4.34
N GLY A 313 34.79 0.69 4.48
CA GLY A 313 36.01 0.47 5.24
C GLY A 313 37.26 1.05 4.57
N PRO A 314 38.34 1.24 5.34
CA PRO A 314 39.58 1.85 4.86
C PRO A 314 40.29 1.05 3.75
N ASN A 315 39.97 -0.24 3.57
CA ASN A 315 40.52 -1.09 2.52
C ASN A 315 39.50 -1.41 1.41
N GLY A 316 38.37 -0.70 1.39
CA GLY A 316 37.32 -0.88 0.40
C GLY A 316 36.27 -1.93 0.76
N GLU A 317 36.15 -2.29 2.04
CA GLU A 317 35.08 -3.13 2.57
C GLU A 317 33.71 -2.47 2.32
N ILE A 318 32.76 -3.20 1.73
CA ILE A 318 31.43 -2.70 1.34
C ILE A 318 30.37 -3.30 2.26
N THR A 319 29.45 -2.45 2.70
CA THR A 319 28.34 -2.74 3.60
C THR A 319 26.99 -2.37 2.99
N ASP A 320 26.99 -1.92 1.73
CA ASP A 320 25.78 -1.49 1.04
C ASP A 320 24.77 -2.63 0.87
N PHE A 321 23.56 -2.37 1.35
CA PHE A 321 22.39 -3.18 1.12
C PHE A 321 21.93 -3.04 -0.34
N PRO A 322 21.79 -4.13 -1.12
CA PRO A 322 21.46 -4.02 -2.53
C PRO A 322 20.05 -3.45 -2.75
N GLU A 323 19.86 -2.51 -3.68
CA GLU A 323 18.54 -1.92 -4.03
C GLU A 323 17.48 -2.98 -4.37
N GLU A 324 17.85 -3.97 -5.19
CA GLU A 324 16.93 -5.06 -5.53
C GLU A 324 16.49 -5.87 -4.30
N SER A 325 17.29 -5.90 -3.24
CA SER A 325 16.90 -6.56 -1.99
C SER A 325 15.77 -5.80 -1.29
N LYS A 326 15.77 -4.47 -1.36
CA LYS A 326 14.69 -3.63 -0.83
C LYS A 326 13.40 -3.90 -1.59
N GLU A 327 13.48 -4.02 -2.90
CA GLU A 327 12.32 -4.38 -3.72
C GLU A 327 11.81 -5.79 -3.42
N LEU A 328 12.69 -6.77 -3.21
CA LEU A 328 12.28 -8.11 -2.78
C LEU A 328 11.56 -8.10 -1.41
N LEU A 329 11.98 -7.26 -0.48
CA LEU A 329 11.31 -7.06 0.81
C LEU A 329 9.93 -6.47 0.59
N ARG A 330 9.85 -5.31 -0.08
CA ARG A 330 8.58 -4.64 -0.42
C ARG A 330 7.61 -5.58 -1.12
N THR A 331 8.04 -6.27 -2.18
CA THR A 331 7.17 -7.22 -2.89
C THR A 331 6.67 -8.36 -2.01
N ALA A 332 7.46 -8.84 -1.04
CA ALA A 332 7.00 -9.90 -0.13
C ALA A 332 5.89 -9.42 0.81
N PHE A 333 6.04 -8.23 1.41
CA PHE A 333 5.05 -7.64 2.32
C PHE A 333 3.85 -7.03 1.59
N ASN A 334 4.06 -6.31 0.49
CA ASN A 334 2.98 -5.67 -0.27
C ASN A 334 1.99 -6.70 -0.83
N ARG A 335 2.46 -7.91 -1.23
CA ARG A 335 1.58 -9.02 -1.63
C ARG A 335 0.66 -9.51 -0.49
N GLN A 336 0.98 -9.18 0.76
CA GLN A 336 0.22 -9.50 1.97
C GLN A 336 -0.52 -8.29 2.54
N ASN A 337 -0.60 -7.18 1.78
CA ASN A 337 -1.17 -5.91 2.23
C ASN A 337 -0.54 -5.36 3.51
N ILE A 338 0.78 -5.49 3.62
CA ILE A 338 1.59 -4.75 4.58
C ILE A 338 2.54 -3.89 3.75
N VAL A 339 2.49 -2.58 3.89
CA VAL A 339 3.39 -1.70 3.13
C VAL A 339 4.71 -1.55 3.89
N TYR A 340 5.78 -2.02 3.27
CA TYR A 340 7.11 -2.04 3.90
C TYR A 340 7.91 -0.78 3.56
N HIS A 341 7.90 0.17 4.47
CA HIS A 341 8.62 1.44 4.35
C HIS A 341 10.07 1.27 4.80
N ILE A 342 11.02 1.57 3.92
CA ILE A 342 12.45 1.51 4.24
C ILE A 342 13.00 2.91 4.15
N ASP A 343 13.42 3.43 5.29
CA ASP A 343 14.19 4.66 5.40
C ASP A 343 15.68 4.34 5.34
N ASP A 344 16.27 4.52 4.18
CA ASP A 344 17.71 4.41 3.94
C ASP A 344 18.37 5.78 3.73
N GLY A 345 17.75 6.85 4.26
CA GLY A 345 18.12 8.24 4.01
C GLY A 345 16.98 9.08 3.42
N CYS A 346 15.83 8.47 3.13
CA CYS A 346 14.73 9.12 2.41
C CYS A 346 13.57 9.59 3.31
N MET A 347 13.53 9.16 4.58
CA MET A 347 12.48 9.49 5.55
C MET A 347 13.06 10.16 6.83
N GLY A 348 14.19 10.85 6.68
CA GLY A 348 14.81 11.65 7.73
C GLY A 348 15.79 10.92 8.66
N GLY A 349 15.86 9.58 8.60
CA GLY A 349 16.87 8.73 9.26
C GLY A 349 17.77 8.04 8.23
N GLY A 350 18.20 6.79 8.50
CA GLY A 350 18.93 5.96 7.54
C GLY A 350 20.36 6.44 7.31
N GLU A 351 21.16 6.45 8.37
CA GLU A 351 22.47 7.07 8.42
C GLU A 351 23.62 6.16 7.97
N ARG A 352 24.74 6.82 7.65
CA ARG A 352 26.03 6.16 7.45
C ARG A 352 26.86 6.18 8.72
N ILE A 353 26.89 5.06 9.42
CA ILE A 353 27.65 4.94 10.67
C ILE A 353 29.14 4.68 10.39
N PRO A 354 30.08 5.09 11.26
CA PRO A 354 31.49 4.84 11.09
C PRO A 354 31.82 3.35 10.94
N PHE A 355 32.79 3.04 10.08
CA PHE A 355 33.23 1.67 9.88
C PHE A 355 33.87 1.09 11.13
N ASP A 356 33.47 -0.14 11.45
CA ASP A 356 34.08 -1.02 12.44
C ASP A 356 34.32 -2.39 11.80
N ASP A 357 35.51 -2.95 11.97
CA ASP A 357 35.86 -4.24 11.40
C ASP A 357 35.20 -5.41 12.15
N SER A 358 34.80 -5.21 13.41
CA SER A 358 34.12 -6.24 14.21
C SER A 358 33.38 -5.66 15.42
N ALA A 359 32.14 -5.20 15.22
CA ALA A 359 31.33 -4.61 16.29
C ALA A 359 30.89 -5.63 17.36
N THR A 360 31.07 -5.25 18.62
CA THR A 360 30.56 -5.94 19.81
C THR A 360 29.07 -5.65 20.05
N THR A 361 28.44 -6.39 20.97
CA THR A 361 27.04 -6.12 21.35
C THR A 361 26.89 -4.76 22.02
N GLU A 362 27.87 -4.35 22.83
CA GLU A 362 27.91 -3.03 23.44
C GLU A 362 28.02 -1.92 22.38
N GLU A 363 28.91 -2.06 21.39
CA GLU A 363 29.05 -1.08 20.30
C GLU A 363 27.79 -0.98 19.42
N ILE A 364 27.10 -2.10 19.16
CA ILE A 364 25.81 -2.09 18.45
C ILE A 364 24.75 -1.30 19.22
N ARG A 365 24.73 -1.40 20.56
CA ARG A 365 23.83 -0.60 21.40
C ARG A 365 24.21 0.87 21.43
N ASP A 366 25.51 1.17 21.44
CA ASP A 366 26.00 2.54 21.31
C ASP A 366 25.62 3.13 19.95
N ILE A 367 25.63 2.33 18.88
CA ILE A 367 25.13 2.75 17.57
C ILE A 367 23.64 3.12 17.64
N TYR A 368 22.80 2.22 18.17
CA TYR A 368 21.37 2.49 18.35
C TYR A 368 21.12 3.80 19.14
N TRP A 369 21.82 3.99 20.26
CA TRP A 369 21.69 5.21 21.06
C TRP A 369 22.12 6.49 20.32
N ASN A 370 23.21 6.44 19.57
CA ASN A 370 23.80 7.63 18.96
C ASN A 370 23.19 8.00 17.60
N TYR A 371 22.75 7.00 16.83
CA TYR A 371 22.32 7.17 15.44
C TYR A 371 20.82 7.03 15.26
N PHE A 372 20.17 6.05 15.89
CA PHE A 372 18.71 5.93 15.81
C PHE A 372 18.01 6.89 16.76
N LEU A 373 18.42 6.89 18.03
CA LEU A 373 17.81 7.73 19.06
C LEU A 373 18.41 9.13 19.15
N HIS A 374 19.57 9.38 18.54
CA HIS A 374 20.29 10.66 18.65
C HIS A 374 20.49 11.16 20.08
N GLN A 375 20.73 10.23 21.01
CA GLN A 375 20.90 10.51 22.43
C GLN A 375 19.65 11.10 23.12
N ASP A 376 18.48 10.83 22.55
CA ASP A 376 17.18 11.21 23.10
C ASP A 376 16.34 9.95 23.36
N GLU A 377 16.03 9.68 24.63
CA GLU A 377 15.25 8.50 25.04
C GLU A 377 13.77 8.61 24.65
N ASP A 378 13.30 9.83 24.40
CA ASP A 378 11.94 10.16 23.98
C ASP A 378 11.87 10.47 22.47
N ASN A 379 12.91 10.12 21.71
CA ASN A 379 12.91 10.25 20.25
C ASN A 379 11.69 9.52 19.68
N TRP A 380 10.84 10.26 18.96
CA TRP A 380 9.56 9.79 18.44
C TRP A 380 9.68 8.60 17.48
N ARG A 381 10.84 8.41 16.85
CA ARG A 381 11.08 7.26 15.96
C ARG A 381 11.08 5.95 16.74
N CYS A 382 11.39 5.97 18.03
CA CYS A 382 11.29 4.80 18.91
C CYS A 382 9.83 4.53 19.26
N GLY A 383 9.30 3.42 18.74
CA GLY A 383 7.87 3.10 18.81
C GLY A 383 7.16 3.28 17.48
N VAL A 384 7.82 3.87 16.47
CA VAL A 384 7.30 4.00 15.11
C VAL A 384 8.14 3.19 14.11
N PHE A 385 9.47 3.33 14.17
CA PHE A 385 10.40 2.65 13.28
C PHE A 385 11.02 1.43 13.95
N HIS A 386 11.14 0.36 13.19
CA HIS A 386 12.05 -0.74 13.50
C HIS A 386 13.47 -0.36 13.06
N TYR A 387 14.45 -0.50 13.95
CA TYR A 387 15.84 -0.17 13.62
C TYR A 387 16.59 -1.37 13.04
N GLY A 388 16.80 -1.37 11.74
CA GLY A 388 17.58 -2.37 11.04
C GLY A 388 18.98 -1.88 10.71
N LEU A 389 20.00 -2.64 11.12
CA LEU A 389 21.39 -2.22 11.01
C LEU A 389 22.22 -3.15 10.11
N VAL A 390 22.88 -2.58 9.10
CA VAL A 390 23.81 -3.31 8.23
C VAL A 390 25.25 -2.93 8.58
N ILE A 391 25.91 -3.79 9.35
CA ILE A 391 27.31 -3.62 9.73
C ILE A 391 28.24 -4.46 8.86
N TYR A 392 29.54 -4.18 8.90
CA TYR A 392 30.53 -5.02 8.20
C TYR A 392 30.57 -6.43 8.80
N ASN A 393 30.76 -6.54 10.11
CA ASN A 393 30.84 -7.81 10.82
C ASN A 393 30.52 -7.64 12.31
N ALA A 394 29.63 -8.47 12.85
CA ALA A 394 29.43 -8.62 14.28
C ALA A 394 30.41 -9.63 14.90
N ALA A 395 30.86 -9.37 16.13
CA ALA A 395 31.76 -10.25 16.86
C ALA A 395 31.15 -11.61 17.24
N ARG A 396 29.81 -11.68 17.37
CA ARG A 396 29.10 -12.87 17.89
C ARG A 396 28.29 -13.62 16.85
N PHE A 397 27.29 -12.96 16.26
CA PHE A 397 26.34 -13.58 15.32
C PHE A 397 26.21 -12.74 14.06
N PRO A 398 26.25 -13.34 12.85
CA PRO A 398 26.10 -12.61 11.59
C PRO A 398 24.74 -11.93 11.38
N GLY A 399 23.74 -12.28 12.18
CA GLY A 399 22.42 -11.66 12.25
C GLY A 399 21.84 -11.92 13.64
N PHE A 400 21.17 -10.92 14.22
CA PHE A 400 20.46 -11.05 15.51
C PHE A 400 19.53 -9.85 15.76
N GLY A 401 18.31 -10.09 16.24
CA GLY A 401 17.44 -9.10 16.88
C GLY A 401 17.91 -8.76 18.30
N PHE A 402 18.01 -7.49 18.67
CA PHE A 402 18.60 -7.05 19.93
C PHE A 402 17.73 -6.01 20.68
N TRP A 403 18.09 -5.80 21.95
CA TRP A 403 17.56 -4.70 22.76
C TRP A 403 18.56 -3.55 22.75
N GLY A 404 18.15 -2.38 22.26
CA GLY A 404 19.00 -1.20 22.10
C GLY A 404 19.54 -0.62 23.41
N GLY A 405 18.94 -0.96 24.56
CA GLY A 405 19.36 -0.45 25.87
C GLY A 405 18.49 0.66 26.43
N VAL A 406 17.53 1.15 25.62
CA VAL A 406 16.56 2.19 25.96
C VAL A 406 15.18 1.60 25.75
N LYS A 407 14.31 1.71 26.77
CA LYS A 407 13.02 0.99 26.89
C LYS A 407 13.18 -0.55 26.81
N PRO A 408 12.44 -1.37 27.58
CA PRO A 408 12.68 -2.82 27.61
C PRO A 408 12.01 -3.53 26.42
N VAL A 409 12.29 -3.14 25.16
CA VAL A 409 11.64 -3.67 23.95
C VAL A 409 12.62 -4.31 22.96
N ILE A 410 12.11 -5.08 21.99
CA ILE A 410 12.89 -5.59 20.85
C ILE A 410 12.35 -4.95 19.58
N ASP A 411 12.90 -3.79 19.26
CA ASP A 411 12.58 -2.97 18.09
C ASP A 411 13.71 -2.94 17.04
N SER A 412 14.80 -3.67 17.31
CA SER A 412 16.04 -3.50 16.59
C SER A 412 16.69 -4.82 16.21
N TYR A 413 17.40 -4.82 15.09
CA TYR A 413 18.11 -5.97 14.57
C TYR A 413 19.32 -5.57 13.73
N GLN A 414 20.26 -6.50 13.56
CA GLN A 414 21.41 -6.29 12.67
C GLN A 414 21.68 -7.47 11.76
N ILE A 415 22.31 -7.20 10.62
CA ILE A 415 22.97 -8.18 9.76
C ILE A 415 24.40 -7.77 9.43
N SER A 416 25.26 -8.76 9.22
CA SER A 416 26.68 -8.58 8.88
C SER A 416 26.94 -8.80 7.38
N ALA A 417 27.34 -7.75 6.67
CA ALA A 417 27.65 -7.77 5.24
C ALA A 417 28.72 -8.82 4.88
N LEU A 418 29.77 -8.97 5.70
CA LEU A 418 30.82 -9.98 5.48
C LEU A 418 30.25 -11.42 5.49
N GLY A 419 29.27 -11.68 6.36
CA GLY A 419 28.58 -12.96 6.43
C GLY A 419 27.72 -13.20 5.19
N MET A 420 26.95 -12.19 4.81
CA MET A 420 26.06 -12.23 3.64
C MET A 420 26.85 -12.41 2.33
N ASP A 421 27.94 -11.67 2.15
CA ASP A 421 28.79 -11.78 0.96
C ASP A 421 29.46 -13.16 0.86
N LYS A 422 29.86 -13.77 1.98
CA LYS A 422 30.38 -15.15 1.99
C LYS A 422 29.31 -16.14 1.52
N LYS A 423 28.06 -15.95 1.94
CA LYS A 423 26.93 -16.79 1.50
C LYS A 423 26.60 -16.56 0.02
N ALA A 424 26.63 -15.31 -0.43
CA ALA A 424 26.35 -14.91 -1.81
C ALA A 424 27.39 -15.38 -2.84
N ARG A 425 28.60 -15.76 -2.40
CA ARG A 425 29.65 -16.34 -3.28
C ARG A 425 29.39 -17.78 -3.69
N LEU A 426 28.38 -18.44 -3.12
CA LEU A 426 28.03 -19.80 -3.53
C LEU A 426 27.43 -19.79 -4.94
N PRO A 427 27.77 -20.74 -5.83
CA PRO A 427 27.31 -20.72 -7.23
C PRO A 427 25.78 -20.74 -7.42
N TRP A 428 25.04 -21.17 -6.40
CA TRP A 428 23.59 -21.31 -6.41
C TRP A 428 22.87 -20.25 -5.56
N SER A 429 23.59 -19.24 -5.05
CA SER A 429 23.01 -18.13 -4.30
C SER A 429 22.95 -16.86 -5.14
N ASN A 430 21.99 -16.01 -4.84
CA ASN A 430 21.89 -14.66 -5.39
C ASN A 430 22.13 -13.66 -4.26
N ARG A 431 23.02 -12.67 -4.45
CA ARG A 431 23.35 -11.68 -3.40
C ARG A 431 22.11 -10.95 -2.91
N ASN A 432 21.19 -10.56 -3.79
CA ASN A 432 19.99 -9.81 -3.42
C ASN A 432 19.06 -10.66 -2.56
N ILE A 433 18.86 -11.93 -2.93
CA ILE A 433 18.07 -12.89 -2.12
C ILE A 433 18.74 -13.13 -0.77
N VAL A 434 20.06 -13.27 -0.72
CA VAL A 434 20.79 -13.52 0.54
C VAL A 434 20.59 -12.35 1.52
N TYR A 435 20.77 -11.11 1.06
CA TYR A 435 20.61 -9.92 1.89
C TYR A 435 19.15 -9.72 2.31
N ALA A 436 18.20 -9.73 1.38
CA ALA A 436 16.77 -9.60 1.69
C ALA A 436 16.30 -10.70 2.65
N SER A 437 16.68 -11.95 2.41
CA SER A 437 16.29 -13.09 3.25
C SER A 437 16.80 -12.95 4.68
N ALA A 438 18.05 -12.52 4.86
CA ALA A 438 18.65 -12.31 6.16
C ALA A 438 17.99 -11.15 6.89
N TYR A 439 17.78 -10.03 6.20
CA TYR A 439 17.17 -8.84 6.77
C TYR A 439 15.72 -9.10 7.19
N MET A 440 14.94 -9.77 6.34
CA MET A 440 13.58 -10.21 6.65
C MET A 440 13.54 -11.17 7.83
N HIS A 441 14.46 -12.15 7.89
CA HIS A 441 14.55 -13.08 9.01
C HIS A 441 14.72 -12.35 10.35
N GLU A 442 15.66 -11.42 10.42
CA GLU A 442 15.91 -10.69 11.67
C GLU A 442 14.78 -9.71 12.00
N CYS A 443 14.17 -9.08 10.99
CA CYS A 443 12.95 -8.29 11.15
C CYS A 443 11.80 -9.14 11.72
N GLY A 444 11.69 -10.42 11.36
CA GLY A 444 10.67 -11.32 11.91
C GLY A 444 10.71 -11.47 13.43
N HIS A 445 11.89 -11.28 14.04
CA HIS A 445 12.03 -11.28 15.51
C HIS A 445 11.45 -10.02 16.16
N THR A 446 11.47 -8.87 15.49
CA THR A 446 10.77 -7.66 15.97
C THR A 446 9.26 -7.73 15.75
N LEU A 447 8.79 -8.75 15.02
CA LEU A 447 7.38 -9.04 14.74
C LEU A 447 6.89 -10.30 15.48
N SER A 448 7.52 -10.61 16.62
CA SER A 448 7.17 -11.71 17.54
C SER A 448 7.42 -13.14 17.06
N ILE A 449 8.14 -13.38 15.95
CA ILE A 449 8.46 -14.76 15.56
C ILE A 449 9.75 -15.23 16.25
N PHE A 450 9.65 -16.24 17.11
CA PHE A 450 10.80 -16.81 17.82
C PHE A 450 10.77 -18.34 17.82
N HIS A 451 11.89 -18.98 18.15
CA HIS A 451 11.92 -20.44 18.37
C HIS A 451 10.92 -20.90 19.46
N GLY A 452 10.67 -20.05 20.47
CA GLY A 452 9.83 -20.38 21.63
C GLY A 452 8.35 -20.54 21.30
N ASN A 453 7.83 -19.79 20.32
CA ASN A 453 6.44 -19.86 19.85
C ASN A 453 6.32 -20.54 18.47
N THR A 454 7.39 -20.55 17.67
CA THR A 454 7.49 -21.23 16.38
C THR A 454 8.68 -22.21 16.39
N PRO A 455 8.48 -23.49 16.77
CA PRO A 455 9.58 -24.43 16.99
C PRO A 455 10.53 -24.71 15.80
N GLY A 456 10.10 -24.43 14.58
CA GLY A 456 10.94 -24.53 13.37
C GLY A 456 11.82 -23.30 13.13
N CYS A 457 11.48 -22.15 13.72
CA CYS A 457 12.27 -20.93 13.68
C CYS A 457 13.58 -21.16 14.44
N ASP A 458 14.71 -20.69 13.90
CA ASP A 458 16.03 -20.73 14.53
C ASP A 458 16.51 -22.08 15.07
N ASP A 459 15.95 -23.20 14.58
CA ASP A 459 16.35 -24.50 15.08
C ASP A 459 17.79 -24.82 14.66
N GLN A 460 18.70 -24.73 15.63
CA GLN A 460 20.12 -24.98 15.46
C GLN A 460 20.40 -26.41 14.99
N ASN A 461 19.49 -27.36 15.24
CA ASN A 461 19.59 -28.76 14.80
C ASN A 461 18.86 -29.01 13.47
N GLY A 462 18.34 -27.98 12.83
CA GLY A 462 17.65 -28.01 11.54
C GLY A 462 18.43 -27.36 10.40
N LYS A 463 19.72 -27.04 10.61
CA LYS A 463 20.55 -26.25 9.70
C LYS A 463 21.09 -27.03 8.52
N TYR A 464 21.27 -28.34 8.69
CA TYR A 464 21.95 -29.16 7.69
C TYR A 464 21.21 -30.47 7.35
N PRO A 465 21.31 -30.95 6.09
CA PRO A 465 20.62 -32.18 5.65
C PRO A 465 20.96 -33.46 6.40
N TRP A 466 22.07 -33.52 7.15
CA TRP A 466 22.41 -34.68 7.97
C TRP A 466 21.75 -34.64 9.36
N GLU A 467 21.14 -33.54 9.75
CA GLU A 467 20.43 -33.40 11.02
C GLU A 467 18.96 -33.83 10.87
N LEU A 468 18.40 -34.46 11.90
CA LEU A 468 17.03 -34.97 11.82
C LEU A 468 16.00 -33.85 11.68
N ASN A 469 16.23 -32.71 12.35
CA ASN A 469 15.26 -31.63 12.31
C ASN A 469 15.24 -30.92 10.95
N TRP A 470 16.30 -30.99 10.14
CA TRP A 470 16.25 -30.52 8.75
C TRP A 470 15.09 -31.16 8.00
N TRP A 471 14.96 -32.49 8.07
CA TRP A 471 13.88 -33.23 7.41
C TRP A 471 12.51 -32.97 8.06
N LYS A 472 12.50 -32.76 9.38
CA LYS A 472 11.28 -32.41 10.13
C LYS A 472 10.69 -31.08 9.67
N TRP A 473 11.54 -30.09 9.37
CA TRP A 473 11.16 -28.72 8.99
C TRP A 473 11.14 -28.47 7.48
N LEU A 474 11.30 -29.50 6.65
CA LEU A 474 11.16 -29.34 5.19
C LEU A 474 9.82 -28.73 4.74
N PRO A 475 8.68 -28.97 5.41
CA PRO A 475 7.44 -28.28 5.07
C PRO A 475 7.45 -26.79 5.42
N TYR A 476 8.24 -26.38 6.42
CA TYR A 476 8.30 -25.01 6.93
C TYR A 476 9.13 -24.10 6.02
N LYS A 477 8.51 -23.59 4.97
CA LYS A 477 9.21 -22.77 3.97
C LYS A 477 9.09 -21.29 4.29
N SER A 478 9.96 -20.86 5.19
CA SER A 478 10.02 -19.48 5.69
C SER A 478 11.47 -19.02 5.79
N VAL A 479 11.73 -17.72 5.67
CA VAL A 479 13.04 -17.14 6.03
C VAL A 479 13.46 -17.47 7.46
N MET A 480 12.50 -17.70 8.36
CA MET A 480 12.73 -18.08 9.77
C MET A 480 13.34 -19.48 9.94
N ASN A 481 13.25 -20.33 8.91
CA ASN A 481 13.87 -21.66 8.88
C ASN A 481 15.27 -21.61 8.27
N TYR A 482 16.30 -22.00 9.01
CA TYR A 482 17.68 -22.04 8.51
C TYR A 482 17.92 -22.90 7.26
N GLY A 483 17.02 -23.84 6.94
CA GLY A 483 17.09 -24.60 5.69
C GLY A 483 16.75 -23.78 4.44
N TYR A 484 15.98 -22.70 4.62
CA TYR A 484 15.49 -21.81 3.56
C TYR A 484 16.06 -20.40 3.66
N MET A 485 16.55 -19.99 4.83
CA MET A 485 17.30 -18.75 5.01
C MET A 485 18.42 -18.65 3.97
N TYR A 486 18.53 -17.47 3.36
CA TYR A 486 19.40 -17.12 2.21
C TYR A 486 18.98 -17.68 0.84
N ARG A 487 17.84 -18.38 0.73
CA ARG A 487 17.35 -18.96 -0.54
C ARG A 487 16.01 -18.42 -0.98
N ILE A 488 15.20 -17.92 -0.04
CA ILE A 488 13.87 -17.38 -0.30
C ILE A 488 13.73 -16.03 0.43
N VAL A 489 12.80 -15.20 -0.05
CA VAL A 489 12.39 -13.95 0.62
C VAL A 489 10.88 -14.06 0.79
N ASP A 490 10.46 -14.74 1.85
CA ASP A 490 9.06 -14.97 2.18
C ASP A 490 8.93 -15.57 3.58
N TYR A 491 7.84 -15.27 4.27
CA TYR A 491 7.39 -16.08 5.40
C TYR A 491 6.55 -17.25 4.90
N SER A 492 6.28 -18.22 5.78
CA SER A 492 5.37 -19.30 5.43
C SER A 492 3.92 -18.88 5.66
N ASP A 493 3.04 -19.33 4.77
CA ASP A 493 1.56 -19.25 4.80
C ASP A 493 0.92 -20.51 5.42
N GLY A 494 1.71 -21.39 6.06
CA GLY A 494 1.21 -22.59 6.75
C GLY A 494 0.56 -23.67 5.86
N SER A 495 0.51 -23.48 4.55
CA SER A 495 -0.30 -24.30 3.63
C SER A 495 0.28 -25.70 3.35
N ARG A 496 1.51 -26.01 3.81
CA ARG A 496 2.23 -27.25 3.45
C ARG A 496 2.10 -28.35 4.51
N GLY A 497 1.13 -28.21 5.41
CA GLY A 497 0.69 -29.25 6.32
C GLY A 497 1.58 -29.39 7.56
N LYS A 498 1.88 -30.63 7.96
CA LYS A 498 2.50 -30.88 9.27
C LYS A 498 3.87 -30.21 9.39
N ASN A 499 4.07 -29.50 10.50
CA ASN A 499 5.27 -28.72 10.81
C ASN A 499 5.51 -27.52 9.89
N ASP A 500 4.56 -27.16 9.03
CA ASP A 500 4.55 -25.84 8.40
C ASP A 500 3.82 -24.89 9.34
N PHE A 501 4.47 -23.77 9.65
CA PHE A 501 3.96 -22.77 10.59
C PHE A 501 3.55 -21.58 9.77
N ASP A 502 2.28 -21.18 9.87
CA ASP A 502 1.83 -19.92 9.30
C ASP A 502 2.48 -18.79 10.07
N ASP A 503 3.45 -18.14 9.44
CA ASP A 503 4.21 -17.02 9.99
C ASP A 503 3.56 -15.70 9.59
N TRP A 504 3.00 -15.60 8.37
CA TRP A 504 2.25 -14.42 7.91
C TRP A 504 1.07 -14.11 8.83
N ASP A 505 0.23 -15.12 9.12
CA ASP A 505 -0.91 -14.97 10.05
C ASP A 505 -0.48 -14.77 11.52
N ARG A 506 0.80 -14.98 11.84
CA ARG A 506 1.34 -14.87 13.21
C ARG A 506 2.08 -13.58 13.50
N LEU A 507 2.32 -12.75 12.50
CA LEU A 507 3.00 -11.47 12.71
C LEU A 507 2.22 -10.66 13.75
N ASP A 508 2.94 -10.21 14.77
CA ASP A 508 2.46 -9.23 15.72
C ASP A 508 3.19 -7.94 15.42
N LEU A 509 2.55 -7.08 14.62
CA LEU A 509 3.11 -5.81 14.19
C LEU A 509 3.31 -4.86 15.39
N THR A 510 2.56 -5.02 16.47
CA THR A 510 2.68 -4.22 17.71
C THR A 510 3.82 -4.67 18.64
N TYR A 511 4.48 -5.81 18.34
CA TYR A 511 5.39 -6.47 19.28
C TYR A 511 6.59 -5.61 19.69
N PHE A 512 7.11 -4.79 18.78
CA PHE A 512 8.25 -3.92 19.03
C PHE A 512 7.99 -2.83 20.09
N GLN A 513 6.73 -2.62 20.47
CA GLN A 513 6.33 -1.75 21.58
C GLN A 513 6.10 -2.52 22.90
N THR A 514 6.08 -3.85 22.87
CA THR A 514 5.76 -4.69 24.03
C THR A 514 6.96 -4.82 25.00
N PRO A 515 6.81 -4.39 26.28
CA PRO A 515 7.87 -4.56 27.28
C PRO A 515 8.21 -6.04 27.55
N LEU A 516 9.51 -6.34 27.60
CA LEU A 516 10.05 -7.67 27.88
C LEU A 516 9.93 -8.09 29.36
N TRP A 517 9.82 -7.13 30.30
CA TRP A 517 9.74 -7.40 31.75
C TRP A 517 9.04 -6.31 32.57
#